data_AF-A0A451AF43-F1
#
_entry.id   AF-A0A451AF43-F1
#
_cell.length_a   1.000
_cell.length_b   1.000
_cell.length_c   1.000
_cell.angle_alpha   90.00
_cell.angle_beta   90.00
_cell.angle_gamma   90.00
#
_symmetry.space_group_name_H-M   'P 1'
#
loop_
_entity.id
_entity.type
_entity.pdbx_description
1 polymer ?
#
loop_
_entity_poly.entity_id
_entity_poly.type
_entity_poly.pdbx_seq_one_letter_code
_entity_poly.pdbx_strand_id
1 'polypeptide(L)'
;MKKKEKLSVYLVGAIEAEKDLGAAWRDALTPFLEDLDLEVLDPVNSEPMQLKGSDIKRLPEHYTDLYGEKHKPKHWHELKNAAEPHLYARFIRHMRNIIKYDIDVVQNKSDFLICYWTETTSRGAGTHSELTYAHYE
;
A
#
# COMPACT_ATOMS: atom_id res chain seq x y z
N MET A 1 34.09 13.15 -8.46
CA MET A 1 32.88 12.76 -9.21
C MET A 1 31.72 12.74 -8.23
N LYS A 2 30.62 13.46 -8.48
CA LYS A 2 29.39 13.30 -7.69
C LYS A 2 28.89 11.87 -7.93
N LYS A 3 28.53 11.15 -6.86
CA LYS A 3 27.90 9.83 -6.96
C LYS A 3 26.63 10.03 -7.79
N LYS A 4 26.46 9.29 -8.89
CA LYS A 4 25.20 9.30 -9.63
C LYS A 4 24.15 8.75 -8.66
N GLU A 5 23.10 9.51 -8.37
CA GLU A 5 22.02 9.02 -7.52
C GLU A 5 21.36 7.83 -8.22
N LYS A 6 21.09 6.78 -7.43
CA LYS A 6 20.44 5.55 -7.89
C LYS A 6 19.03 5.93 -8.32
N LEU A 7 18.61 5.52 -9.52
CA LEU A 7 17.23 5.78 -9.95
C LEU A 7 16.28 4.93 -9.11
N SER A 8 15.12 5.48 -8.75
CA SER A 8 14.10 4.80 -7.97
C SER A 8 12.85 4.47 -8.81
N VAL A 9 12.24 3.33 -8.50
CA VAL A 9 11.05 2.82 -9.18
C VAL A 9 9.99 2.43 -8.18
N TYR A 10 8.77 2.93 -8.36
CA TYR A 10 7.62 2.55 -7.54
C TYR A 10 6.76 1.47 -8.21
N LEU A 11 6.47 0.39 -7.48
CA LEU A 11 5.74 -0.78 -7.98
C LEU A 11 4.22 -0.65 -7.73
N VAL A 12 3.54 -0.20 -8.77
CA VAL A 12 2.11 0.10 -8.77
C VAL A 12 1.29 -1.12 -9.21
N GLY A 13 0.18 -1.38 -8.51
CA GLY A 13 -0.73 -2.48 -8.84
C GLY A 13 -1.62 -2.84 -7.65
N ALA A 14 -2.68 -3.60 -7.91
CA ALA A 14 -3.63 -4.01 -6.88
C ALA A 14 -2.96 -4.69 -5.67
N ILE A 15 -3.53 -4.42 -4.49
CA ILE A 15 -3.14 -5.03 -3.21
C ILE A 15 -4.36 -5.78 -2.64
N GLU A 16 -5.39 -5.06 -2.18
CA GLU A 16 -6.55 -5.69 -1.50
C GLU A 16 -7.28 -6.77 -2.35
N ALA A 17 -7.28 -6.60 -3.67
CA ALA A 17 -7.99 -7.50 -4.58
C ALA A 17 -7.14 -8.70 -5.04
N GLU A 18 -5.84 -8.72 -4.73
CA GLU A 18 -4.93 -9.81 -5.09
C GLU A 18 -4.89 -10.88 -4.01
N LYS A 19 -4.73 -12.15 -4.44
CA LYS A 19 -4.78 -13.33 -3.55
C LYS A 19 -3.70 -13.31 -2.46
N ASP A 20 -2.57 -12.69 -2.74
CA ASP A 20 -1.37 -12.60 -1.90
C ASP A 20 -1.01 -11.15 -1.59
N LEU A 21 -1.98 -10.23 -1.69
CA LEU A 21 -1.77 -8.79 -1.57
C LEU A 21 -0.81 -8.21 -2.63
N GLY A 22 -0.59 -8.95 -3.73
CA GLY A 22 0.29 -8.57 -4.82
C GLY A 22 1.77 -8.69 -4.46
N ALA A 23 2.11 -9.50 -3.45
CA ALA A 23 3.50 -9.70 -3.02
C ALA A 23 4.31 -10.50 -4.05
N ALA A 24 3.80 -11.61 -4.57
CA ALA A 24 4.61 -12.56 -5.35
C ALA A 24 5.19 -11.95 -6.62
N TRP A 25 4.45 -11.11 -7.34
CA TRP A 25 4.98 -10.50 -8.57
C TRP A 25 6.02 -9.41 -8.25
N ARG A 26 5.85 -8.69 -7.14
CA ARG A 26 6.82 -7.69 -6.68
C ARG A 26 8.11 -8.35 -6.21
N ASP A 27 7.99 -9.43 -5.44
CA ASP A 27 9.13 -10.25 -5.01
C ASP A 27 9.87 -10.86 -6.22
N ALA A 28 9.14 -11.30 -7.25
CA ALA A 28 9.74 -11.87 -8.45
C ALA A 28 10.46 -10.82 -9.32
N LEU A 29 9.96 -9.58 -9.35
CA LEU A 29 10.51 -8.51 -10.20
C LEU A 29 11.66 -7.76 -9.51
N THR A 30 11.62 -7.61 -8.19
CA THR A 30 12.57 -6.81 -7.40
C THR A 30 14.04 -7.17 -7.69
N PRO A 31 14.48 -8.44 -7.66
CA PRO A 31 15.88 -8.78 -7.91
C PRO A 31 16.39 -8.31 -9.27
N PHE A 32 15.55 -8.42 -10.30
CA PHE A 32 15.90 -7.95 -11.65
C PHE A 32 16.08 -6.43 -11.69
N LEU A 33 15.24 -5.66 -11.01
CA LEU A 33 15.35 -4.20 -10.95
C LEU A 33 16.56 -3.76 -10.12
N GLU A 34 16.83 -4.46 -9.01
CA GLU A 34 18.01 -4.20 -8.19
C GLU A 34 19.33 -4.49 -8.93
N ASP A 35 19.37 -5.56 -9.74
CA ASP A 35 20.49 -5.88 -10.63
C ASP A 35 20.74 -4.80 -11.70
N LEU A 36 19.70 -4.03 -12.06
CA LEU A 36 19.80 -2.84 -12.93
C LEU A 36 20.24 -1.58 -12.18
N ASP A 37 20.65 -1.70 -10.92
CA ASP A 37 21.01 -0.59 -10.04
C ASP A 37 19.84 0.39 -9.84
N LEU A 38 18.61 -0.14 -9.67
CA LEU A 38 17.42 0.64 -9.26
C LEU A 38 17.10 0.48 -7.77
N GLU A 39 16.61 1.54 -7.13
CA GLU A 39 15.97 1.48 -5.82
C GLU A 39 14.49 1.12 -5.99
N VAL A 40 14.07 -0.02 -5.42
CA VAL A 40 12.69 -0.49 -5.55
C VAL A 40 11.86 -0.01 -4.36
N LEU A 41 10.83 0.78 -4.66
CA LEU A 41 9.84 1.26 -3.70
C LEU A 41 8.59 0.38 -3.83
N ASP A 42 8.40 -0.52 -2.86
CA ASP A 42 7.30 -1.47 -2.82
C ASP A 42 6.25 -1.06 -1.77
N PRO A 43 5.00 -0.76 -2.17
CA PRO A 43 3.94 -0.38 -1.22
C PRO A 43 3.59 -1.48 -0.22
N VAL A 44 3.75 -2.76 -0.56
CA VAL A 44 3.49 -3.89 0.35
C VAL A 44 4.47 -3.88 1.52
N ASN A 45 5.70 -3.45 1.25
CA ASN A 45 6.79 -3.40 2.23
C ASN A 45 6.98 -2.02 2.87
N SER A 46 6.15 -1.03 2.52
CA SER A 46 6.26 0.35 3.01
C SER A 46 6.05 0.51 4.52
N GLU A 47 6.67 1.53 5.13
CA GLU A 47 6.53 1.80 6.57
C GLU A 47 5.08 1.98 7.05
N PRO A 48 4.17 2.65 6.30
CA PRO A 48 2.77 2.73 6.69
C PRO A 48 2.05 1.38 6.58
N MET A 49 2.40 0.53 5.62
CA MET A 49 1.80 -0.80 5.47
C MET A 49 2.30 -1.77 6.55
N GLN A 50 3.57 -1.63 6.95
CA GLN A 50 4.10 -2.30 8.11
C GLN A 50 3.40 -1.75 9.36
N LEU A 51 2.92 -2.66 10.23
CA LEU A 51 2.28 -2.33 11.52
C LEU A 51 3.16 -1.51 12.48
N LYS A 52 4.33 -1.01 12.03
CA LYS A 52 5.29 -0.22 12.79
C LYS A 52 4.95 1.28 12.85
N GLY A 53 4.26 1.83 11.85
CA GLY A 53 4.11 3.30 11.68
C GLY A 53 2.75 3.91 12.05
N SER A 54 1.72 3.10 12.30
CA SER A 54 0.36 3.58 12.58
C SER A 54 -0.09 3.21 14.00
N ASP A 55 -1.01 4.00 14.58
CA ASP A 55 -1.70 3.72 15.85
C ASP A 55 -2.46 2.36 15.87
N ILE A 56 -2.34 1.55 14.82
CA ILE A 56 -2.85 0.19 14.68
C ILE A 56 -2.06 -0.80 15.53
N LYS A 57 -0.87 -0.46 16.05
CA LYS A 57 -0.18 -1.30 17.04
C LYS A 57 -1.05 -1.69 18.24
N ARG A 58 -2.13 -0.95 18.51
CA ARG A 58 -3.16 -1.29 19.49
C ARG A 58 -4.45 -1.72 18.80
N LEU A 59 -4.38 -2.75 17.95
CA LEU A 59 -5.59 -3.44 17.50
C LEU A 59 -6.36 -3.88 18.75
N PRO A 60 -7.69 -3.68 18.80
CA PRO A 60 -8.47 -4.24 19.89
C PRO A 60 -8.34 -5.77 19.85
N GLU A 61 -8.48 -6.43 21.01
CA GLU A 61 -8.39 -7.90 21.06
C GLU A 61 -9.45 -8.56 20.16
N HIS A 62 -10.63 -7.94 20.10
CA HIS A 62 -11.72 -8.33 19.20
C HIS A 62 -12.46 -7.08 18.66
N TYR A 63 -13.06 -7.18 17.48
CA TYR A 63 -14.05 -6.22 16.97
C TYR A 63 -15.33 -6.94 16.56
N THR A 64 -16.45 -6.21 16.55
CA THR A 64 -17.72 -6.73 16.03
C THR A 64 -17.88 -6.27 14.59
N ASP A 65 -18.17 -7.17 13.66
CA ASP A 65 -18.46 -6.76 12.28
C ASP A 65 -19.88 -6.19 12.14
N LEU A 66 -20.19 -5.68 10.94
CA LEU A 66 -21.52 -5.15 10.59
C LEU A 66 -22.66 -6.17 10.73
N TYR A 67 -22.36 -7.46 10.90
CA TYR A 67 -23.33 -8.55 11.07
C TYR A 67 -23.46 -9.01 12.52
N GLY A 68 -22.70 -8.43 13.45
CA GLY A 68 -22.73 -8.76 14.87
C GLY A 68 -21.76 -9.87 15.28
N GLU A 69 -20.91 -10.35 14.37
CA GLU A 69 -19.94 -11.41 14.66
C GLU A 69 -18.65 -10.83 15.25
N LYS A 70 -18.05 -11.54 16.21
CA LYS A 70 -16.80 -11.12 16.87
C LYS A 70 -15.58 -11.75 16.19
N HIS A 71 -14.62 -10.91 15.85
CA HIS A 71 -13.39 -11.31 15.15
C HIS A 71 -12.15 -10.84 15.90
N LYS A 72 -11.06 -11.61 15.81
CA LYS A 72 -9.73 -11.16 16.26
C LYS A 72 -9.04 -10.46 15.09
N PRO A 73 -8.84 -9.14 15.15
CA PRO A 73 -8.17 -8.45 14.05
C PRO A 73 -6.68 -8.81 14.02
N LYS A 74 -6.21 -9.23 12.85
CA LYS A 74 -4.80 -9.44 12.51
C LYS A 74 -4.27 -8.30 11.64
N HIS A 75 -5.15 -7.66 10.86
CA HIS A 75 -4.80 -6.60 9.92
C HIS A 75 -5.75 -5.41 10.00
N TRP A 76 -5.31 -4.26 9.50
CA TRP A 76 -6.11 -3.02 9.54
C TRP A 76 -7.34 -3.07 8.63
N HIS A 77 -7.28 -3.78 7.49
CA HIS A 77 -8.38 -3.85 6.52
C HIS A 77 -9.61 -4.57 7.09
N GLU A 78 -9.40 -5.43 8.10
CA GLU A 78 -10.48 -6.12 8.81
C GLU A 78 -11.34 -5.13 9.61
N LEU A 79 -10.75 -4.01 10.06
CA LEU A 79 -11.48 -2.92 10.75
C LEU A 79 -12.40 -2.10 9.83
N LYS A 80 -12.26 -2.25 8.50
CA LYS A 80 -13.13 -1.59 7.51
C LYS A 80 -14.60 -1.99 7.69
N ASN A 81 -14.83 -3.20 8.18
CA ASN A 81 -16.16 -3.78 8.37
C ASN A 81 -16.61 -3.77 9.83
N ALA A 82 -15.97 -2.97 10.69
CA ALA A 82 -16.37 -2.88 12.10
C ALA A 82 -17.71 -2.15 12.25
N ALA A 83 -18.60 -2.68 13.10
CA ALA A 83 -19.85 -2.03 13.48
C ALA A 83 -19.61 -0.81 14.38
N GLU A 84 -18.55 -0.83 15.19
CA GLU A 84 -18.26 0.25 16.11
C GLU A 84 -17.66 1.48 15.39
N PRO A 85 -18.31 2.67 15.41
CA PRO A 85 -17.88 3.83 14.62
C PRO A 85 -16.46 4.31 14.91
N HIS A 86 -15.99 4.15 16.14
CA HIS A 86 -14.63 4.57 16.52
C HIS A 86 -13.54 3.68 15.92
N LEU A 87 -13.83 2.41 15.61
CA LEU A 87 -12.90 1.51 14.92
C LEU A 87 -12.80 1.86 13.44
N TYR A 88 -13.93 2.14 12.79
CA TYR A 88 -13.95 2.65 11.42
C TYR A 88 -13.22 4.00 11.30
N ALA A 89 -13.39 4.91 12.27
CA ALA A 89 -12.65 6.16 12.29
C ALA A 89 -11.12 5.96 12.39
N ARG A 90 -10.66 4.94 13.13
CA ARG A 90 -9.24 4.55 13.18
C ARG A 90 -8.75 3.99 11.85
N PHE A 91 -9.56 3.15 11.20
CA PHE A 91 -9.30 2.67 9.83
C PHE A 91 -9.10 3.83 8.87
N ILE A 92 -10.02 4.80 8.84
CA ILE A 92 -9.91 5.99 7.96
C ILE A 92 -8.65 6.81 8.25
N ARG A 93 -8.29 6.99 9.53
CA ARG A 93 -7.05 7.69 9.89
C ARG A 93 -5.83 6.97 9.35
N HIS A 94 -5.80 5.64 9.43
CA HIS A 94 -4.71 4.86 8.87
C HIS A 94 -4.63 4.97 7.35
N MET A 95 -5.77 4.83 6.66
CA MET A 95 -5.83 4.95 5.20
C MET A 95 -5.30 6.29 4.73
N ARG A 96 -5.59 7.39 5.45
CA ARG A 96 -5.01 8.70 5.14
C ARG A 96 -3.48 8.73 5.21
N ASN A 97 -2.88 7.99 6.14
CA ASN A 97 -1.42 7.91 6.23
C ASN A 97 -0.83 7.10 5.08
N ILE A 98 -1.47 5.99 4.69
CA ILE A 98 -1.07 5.19 3.51
C ILE A 98 -1.19 6.06 2.26
N ILE A 99 -2.37 6.65 2.00
CA ILE A 99 -2.60 7.51 0.82
C ILE A 99 -1.60 8.66 0.76
N LYS A 100 -1.34 9.34 1.89
CA LYS A 100 -0.36 10.43 1.93
C LYS A 100 1.05 9.94 1.59
N TYR A 101 1.42 8.77 2.08
CA TYR A 101 2.73 8.19 1.80
C TYR A 101 2.84 7.76 0.33
N ASP A 102 1.84 7.08 -0.22
CA ASP A 102 1.86 6.63 -1.62
C ASP A 102 1.93 7.82 -2.58
N ILE A 103 1.16 8.88 -2.32
CA ILE A 103 1.24 10.14 -3.07
C ILE A 103 2.66 10.74 -2.96
N ASP A 104 3.22 10.83 -1.76
CA ASP A 104 4.57 11.37 -1.57
C ASP A 104 5.65 10.51 -2.26
N VAL A 105 5.46 9.19 -2.32
CA VAL A 105 6.34 8.29 -3.06
C VAL A 105 6.26 8.59 -4.56
N VAL A 106 5.05 8.62 -5.12
CA VAL A 106 4.82 8.88 -6.55
C VAL A 106 5.37 10.23 -6.99
N GLN A 107 5.13 11.29 -6.21
CA GLN A 107 5.49 12.66 -6.59
C GLN A 107 6.94 13.01 -6.28
N ASN A 108 7.47 12.56 -5.13
CA ASN A 108 8.72 13.11 -4.60
C ASN A 108 9.84 12.09 -4.43
N LYS A 109 9.57 10.78 -4.50
CA LYS A 109 10.60 9.75 -4.18
C LYS A 109 10.90 8.80 -5.33
N SER A 110 9.95 8.54 -6.22
CA SER A 110 10.15 7.68 -7.38
C SER A 110 10.51 8.49 -8.61
N ASP A 111 11.52 8.05 -9.38
CA ASP A 111 11.81 8.62 -10.69
C ASP A 111 10.82 8.15 -11.76
N PHE A 112 10.29 6.93 -11.61
CA PHE A 112 9.26 6.37 -12.51
C PHE A 112 8.47 5.25 -11.85
N LEU A 113 7.40 4.84 -12.52
CA LEU A 113 6.49 3.80 -12.06
C LEU A 113 6.57 2.58 -12.98
N ILE A 114 6.47 1.39 -12.40
CA ILE A 114 6.10 0.17 -13.12
C ILE A 114 4.73 -0.27 -12.61
N CYS A 115 3.75 -0.27 -13.50
CA CYS A 115 2.39 -0.67 -13.18
C CYS A 115 2.10 -2.08 -13.67
N TYR A 116 1.79 -2.99 -12.75
CA TYR A 116 1.23 -4.28 -13.09
C TYR A 116 -0.30 -4.19 -13.19
N TRP A 117 -0.79 -4.10 -14.43
CA TRP A 117 -2.21 -3.93 -14.71
C TRP A 117 -2.92 -5.27 -14.90
N THR A 118 -3.74 -5.64 -13.92
CA THR A 118 -4.57 -6.86 -13.90
C THR A 118 -6.06 -6.49 -13.92
N GLU A 119 -6.93 -7.49 -14.10
CA GLU A 119 -8.38 -7.28 -14.04
C GLU A 119 -8.82 -6.70 -12.67
N THR A 120 -8.21 -7.18 -11.59
CA THR A 120 -8.39 -6.69 -10.22
C THR A 120 -7.92 -5.24 -10.07
N THR A 121 -6.78 -4.86 -10.65
CA THR A 121 -6.31 -3.46 -10.71
C THR A 121 -7.34 -2.55 -11.37
N SER A 122 -7.98 -3.00 -12.46
CA SER A 122 -8.98 -2.19 -13.17
C SER A 122 -10.19 -1.81 -12.31
N ARG A 123 -10.48 -2.57 -11.24
CA ARG A 123 -11.65 -2.38 -10.36
C ARG A 123 -11.36 -1.54 -9.11
N GLY A 124 -10.09 -1.28 -8.80
CA GLY A 124 -9.66 -0.50 -7.64
C GLY A 124 -9.44 0.98 -7.98
N ALA A 125 -9.62 1.89 -7.02
CA ALA A 125 -9.36 3.31 -7.24
C ALA A 125 -7.89 3.72 -6.99
N GLY A 126 -7.13 2.95 -6.20
CA GLY A 126 -5.77 3.28 -5.78
C GLY A 126 -4.82 3.41 -6.96
N THR A 127 -4.64 2.33 -7.72
CA THR A 127 -3.72 2.31 -8.88
C THR A 127 -4.07 3.33 -9.96
N HIS A 128 -5.36 3.55 -10.25
CA HIS A 128 -5.77 4.62 -11.17
C HIS A 128 -5.33 5.99 -10.66
N SER A 129 -5.47 6.24 -9.36
CA SER A 129 -5.05 7.50 -8.74
C SER A 129 -3.54 7.67 -8.81
N GLU A 130 -2.76 6.64 -8.47
CA GLU A 130 -1.28 6.66 -8.55
C GLU A 130 -0.79 6.98 -9.97
N LEU A 131 -1.36 6.32 -11.00
CA LEU A 131 -1.04 6.61 -12.40
C LEU A 131 -1.45 8.03 -12.82
N THR A 132 -2.59 8.52 -12.31
CA THR A 132 -3.05 9.88 -12.57
C THR A 132 -2.06 10.88 -11.98
N TYR A 133 -1.68 10.73 -10.70
CA TYR A 133 -0.71 11.60 -10.05
C TYR A 133 0.63 11.61 -10.79
N ALA A 134 1.15 10.43 -11.19
CA ALA A 134 2.40 10.34 -11.94
C ALA A 134 2.35 11.01 -13.33
N HIS A 135 1.17 11.10 -13.96
CA HIS A 135 1.02 11.78 -15.25
C HIS A 135 1.04 13.30 -15.14
N TYR A 136 0.63 13.85 -13.99
CA TYR A 136 0.49 15.29 -13.77
C TYR A 136 1.71 15.93 -13.06
N GLU A 137 2.78 15.17 -12.83
CA GLU A 137 4.10 15.67 -12.36
C GLU A 137 4.91 16.32 -13.49
#